data_AF-A0A939B4G0-F1
#
_entry.id   AF-A0A939B4G0-F1
#
_cell.length_a   1.000
_cell.length_b   1.000
_cell.length_c   1.000
_cell.angle_alpha   90.00
_cell.angle_beta   90.00
_cell.angle_gamma   90.00
#
_symmetry.space_group_name_H-M   'P 1'
#
loop_
_entity.id
_entity.type
_entity.pdbx_description
1 polymer ?
#
loop_
_entity_poly.entity_id
_entity_poly.type
_entity_poly.pdbx_seq_one_letter_code
_entity_poly.pdbx_strand_id
1 'polypeptide(L)'
;KLVDISTPKIAGNQCTDNIVRIKPYHEGDSIQAGGYAEGELLGTITLIGERHIAQYDVLYTEEPAQAAAIFEVPYTHTQSYINPEVTMPMSEMARYAWAVYGSRRKYNQIVTRAHGMKATVNNIYAVGDYFFIDYSLRNRTKIPYDIEEIRVKLTDKKETKATNSQTIELSPVFTLNSTRKFKKDYRNVMVLPKLTFPDEKVLRIEISENQISGRVIVLTIEYEDILHADGFDADILKDAAYYPYYYISYSDKQ
;
A
#
# COMPACT_ATOMS: atom_id res chain seq x y z
N LYS A 1 8.80 -9.02 2.70
CA LYS A 1 7.93 -10.04 3.37
C LYS A 1 8.82 -11.18 3.83
N LEU A 2 9.17 -11.20 5.10
CA LEU A 2 10.08 -12.19 5.66
C LEU A 2 9.62 -12.43 7.11
N VAL A 3 8.81 -13.46 7.32
CA VAL A 3 8.73 -14.07 8.65
C VAL A 3 9.83 -15.12 8.64
N ASP A 4 11.00 -14.76 9.15
CA ASP A 4 12.04 -15.74 9.42
C ASP A 4 11.69 -16.42 10.76
N ILE A 5 11.48 -17.73 10.70
CA ILE A 5 11.19 -18.53 11.89
C ILE A 5 12.47 -19.29 12.19
N SER A 6 13.21 -18.79 13.17
CA SER A 6 14.59 -19.21 13.45
C SER A 6 14.71 -20.60 14.11
N THR A 7 13.64 -21.40 14.13
CA THR A 7 13.59 -22.70 14.83
C THR A 7 12.83 -23.73 14.00
N PRO A 8 13.32 -24.98 13.90
CA PRO A 8 12.59 -26.07 13.26
C PRO A 8 11.38 -26.53 14.10
N LYS A 9 11.21 -26.04 15.33
CA LYS A 9 10.09 -26.44 16.21
C LYS A 9 8.78 -25.70 15.94
N ILE A 10 8.82 -24.64 15.13
CA ILE A 10 7.67 -23.80 14.85
C ILE A 10 7.53 -23.70 13.33
N ALA A 11 6.35 -24.03 12.83
CA ALA A 11 5.95 -23.68 11.48
C ALA A 11 5.02 -22.47 11.54
N GLY A 12 5.20 -21.52 10.63
CA GLY A 12 4.36 -20.35 10.59
C GLY A 12 4.31 -19.74 9.21
N ASN A 13 3.29 -18.91 8.99
CA ASN A 13 3.09 -18.19 7.76
C ASN A 13 2.42 -16.84 8.06
N GLN A 14 2.73 -15.84 7.25
CA GLN A 14 2.04 -14.56 7.28
C GLN A 14 0.80 -14.64 6.38
N CYS A 15 -0.39 -14.60 6.97
CA CYS A 15 -1.65 -14.70 6.23
C CYS A 15 -2.02 -13.36 5.58
N THR A 16 -1.81 -12.27 6.30
CA THR A 16 -2.01 -10.88 5.85
C THR A 16 -0.90 -10.01 6.45
N ASP A 17 -0.77 -8.77 6.00
CA ASP A 17 0.33 -7.90 6.42
C ASP A 17 0.42 -7.71 7.95
N ASN A 18 -0.72 -7.81 8.66
CA ASN A 18 -0.83 -7.67 10.11
C ASN A 18 -1.16 -8.97 10.87
N ILE A 19 -1.16 -10.14 10.21
CA ILE A 19 -1.50 -11.42 10.86
C ILE A 19 -0.46 -12.48 10.52
N VAL A 20 0.16 -13.02 11.56
CA VAL A 20 1.03 -14.19 11.50
C VAL A 20 0.33 -15.35 12.19
N ARG A 21 0.32 -16.51 11.53
CA ARG A 21 -0.14 -17.77 12.11
C ARG A 21 1.08 -18.62 12.41
N ILE A 22 1.12 -19.18 13.60
CA ILE A 22 2.16 -20.11 14.04
C ILE A 22 1.52 -21.40 14.54
N LYS A 23 2.28 -22.49 14.47
CA LYS A 23 1.94 -23.77 15.08
C LYS A 23 3.23 -24.52 15.45
N PRO A 24 3.19 -25.38 16.48
CA PRO A 24 4.27 -26.31 16.73
C PRO A 24 4.50 -27.21 15.52
N TYR A 25 5.75 -27.54 15.22
CA TYR A 25 6.15 -28.40 14.11
C TYR A 25 7.22 -29.40 14.52
N HIS A 26 6.89 -30.68 14.45
CA HIS A 26 7.85 -31.75 14.65
C HIS A 26 8.33 -32.29 13.30
N GLU A 27 9.64 -32.30 13.07
CA GLU A 27 10.23 -33.17 12.05
C GLU A 27 10.24 -34.60 12.59
N GLY A 28 9.37 -35.45 12.06
CA GLY A 28 9.27 -36.83 12.52
C GLY A 28 8.70 -37.74 11.45
N ASP A 29 9.61 -38.40 10.74
CA ASP A 29 9.32 -39.72 10.19
C ASP A 29 8.94 -40.66 11.36
N SER A 30 8.07 -41.61 11.07
CA SER A 30 7.08 -42.27 11.93
C SER A 30 7.57 -43.00 13.23
N ILE A 31 8.80 -42.77 13.70
CA ILE A 31 9.51 -43.66 14.65
C ILE A 31 10.06 -42.92 15.89
N GLN A 32 10.09 -41.57 15.95
CA GLN A 32 10.44 -40.85 17.20
C GLN A 32 9.23 -40.11 17.78
N ALA A 33 8.54 -40.78 18.70
CA ALA A 33 7.40 -40.25 19.46
C ALA A 33 7.86 -39.43 20.69
N GLY A 34 8.63 -38.36 20.46
CA GLY A 34 8.89 -37.34 21.46
C GLY A 34 8.10 -36.09 21.13
N GLY A 35 6.91 -35.94 21.71
CA GLY A 35 6.19 -34.66 21.70
C GLY A 35 6.94 -33.58 22.49
N TYR A 36 6.52 -32.32 22.38
CA TYR A 36 7.02 -31.26 23.25
C TYR A 36 6.49 -31.46 24.68
N ALA A 37 7.28 -31.04 25.67
CA ALA A 37 6.86 -31.04 27.07
C ALA A 37 6.10 -29.76 27.44
N GLU A 38 5.19 -29.83 28.41
CA GLU A 38 4.54 -28.65 29.00
C GLU A 38 5.59 -27.59 29.41
N GLY A 39 5.39 -26.35 28.96
CA GLY A 39 6.29 -25.22 29.24
C GLY A 39 7.59 -25.22 28.43
N GLU A 40 7.78 -26.16 27.49
CA GLU A 40 8.98 -26.19 26.65
C GLU A 40 9.05 -24.96 25.74
N LEU A 41 10.19 -24.26 25.74
CA LEU A 41 10.46 -23.16 24.82
C LEU A 41 10.61 -23.69 23.38
N LEU A 42 9.64 -23.34 22.54
CA LEU A 42 9.66 -23.67 21.11
C LEU A 42 10.53 -22.69 20.33
N GLY A 43 10.58 -21.42 20.74
CA GLY A 43 11.44 -20.38 20.20
C GLY A 43 10.95 -18.97 20.52
N THR A 44 11.67 -17.97 20.01
CA THR A 44 11.33 -16.55 20.19
C THR A 44 10.83 -15.97 18.86
N ILE A 45 9.68 -15.31 18.89
CA ILE A 45 9.12 -14.57 17.76
C ILE A 45 9.48 -13.10 17.89
N THR A 46 10.14 -12.56 16.86
CA THR A 46 10.39 -11.12 16.74
C THR A 46 9.46 -10.53 15.70
N LEU A 47 8.64 -9.57 16.10
CA LEU A 47 7.72 -8.83 15.24
C LEU A 47 8.30 -7.46 14.97
N ILE A 48 8.64 -7.19 13.71
CA ILE A 48 9.23 -5.92 13.28
C ILE A 48 8.19 -5.14 12.49
N GLY A 49 7.76 -4.01 13.04
CA GLY A 49 6.98 -3.00 12.34
C GLY A 49 7.86 -1.87 11.79
N GLU A 50 7.23 -0.85 11.20
CA GLU A 50 7.97 0.28 10.61
C GLU A 50 8.68 1.15 11.65
N ARG A 51 8.04 1.32 12.82
CA ARG A 51 8.47 2.22 13.91
C ARG A 51 8.53 1.55 15.29
N HIS A 52 8.23 0.25 15.35
CA HIS A 52 8.14 -0.51 16.58
C HIS A 52 8.60 -1.96 16.39
N ILE A 53 9.08 -2.57 17.46
CA ILE A 53 9.46 -3.99 17.52
C ILE A 53 8.85 -4.63 18.77
N ALA A 54 8.46 -5.90 18.70
CA ALA A 54 8.06 -6.69 19.84
C ALA A 54 8.70 -8.09 19.78
N GLN A 55 8.97 -8.68 20.93
CA GLN A 55 9.54 -10.03 21.04
C GLN A 55 8.76 -10.85 22.05
N TYR A 56 8.50 -12.11 21.70
CA TYR A 56 7.74 -13.05 22.52
C TYR A 56 8.40 -14.42 22.53
N ASP A 57 8.54 -15.01 23.70
CA ASP A 57 8.87 -16.42 23.84
C ASP A 57 7.61 -17.28 23.67
N VAL A 58 7.71 -18.30 22.83
CA VAL A 58 6.63 -19.24 22.54
C VAL A 58 6.87 -20.51 23.33
N LEU A 59 6.01 -20.76 24.31
CA LEU A 59 6.04 -21.97 25.12
C LEU A 59 4.99 -22.96 24.63
N TYR A 60 5.31 -24.25 24.65
CA TYR A 60 4.35 -25.31 24.39
C TYR A 60 3.45 -25.56 25.59
N THR A 61 2.18 -25.89 25.33
CA THR A 61 1.25 -26.38 26.36
C THR A 61 0.48 -27.58 25.82
N GLU A 62 0.34 -28.61 26.65
CA GLU A 62 -0.47 -29.81 26.45
C GLU A 62 -1.95 -29.52 26.67
N GLU A 63 -2.30 -28.42 27.37
CA GLU A 63 -3.69 -28.02 27.64
C GLU A 63 -4.22 -27.04 26.57
N PRO A 64 -5.11 -27.46 25.65
CA PRO A 64 -5.60 -26.57 24.58
C PRO A 64 -6.37 -25.36 25.09
N ALA A 65 -6.90 -25.42 26.31
CA ALA A 65 -7.60 -24.30 26.95
C ALA A 65 -6.66 -23.17 27.40
N GLN A 66 -5.37 -23.46 27.64
CA GLN A 66 -4.35 -22.47 27.97
C GLN A 66 -3.66 -21.91 26.71
N ALA A 67 -3.81 -22.58 25.57
CA ALA A 67 -3.26 -22.11 24.30
C ALA A 67 -4.03 -20.88 23.79
N ALA A 68 -3.31 -19.78 23.55
CA ALA A 68 -3.90 -18.59 22.94
C ALA A 68 -4.25 -18.88 21.47
N ALA A 69 -5.55 -18.93 21.14
CA ALA A 69 -6.01 -19.08 19.77
C ALA A 69 -5.75 -17.82 18.91
N ILE A 70 -5.84 -16.65 19.54
CA ILE A 70 -5.53 -15.35 18.95
C ILE A 70 -4.78 -14.56 20.02
N PHE A 71 -3.66 -13.95 19.64
CA PHE A 71 -2.90 -13.05 20.50
C PHE A 71 -2.71 -11.73 19.77
N GLU A 72 -3.28 -10.66 20.33
CA GLU A 72 -3.06 -9.31 19.83
C GLU A 72 -1.84 -8.71 20.51
N VAL A 73 -0.97 -8.08 19.73
CA VAL A 73 0.25 -7.44 20.21
C VAL A 73 -0.11 -6.03 20.67
N PRO A 74 -0.21 -5.77 22.00
CA PRO A 74 -0.55 -4.44 22.45
C PRO A 74 0.65 -3.50 22.24
N TYR A 75 0.39 -2.24 21.92
CA TYR A 75 1.44 -1.24 21.75
C TYR A 75 2.32 -1.08 23.00
N THR A 76 1.79 -1.34 24.19
CA THR A 76 2.54 -1.31 25.46
C THR A 76 3.63 -2.37 25.55
N HIS A 77 3.54 -3.46 24.78
CA HIS A 77 4.58 -4.49 24.70
C HIS A 77 5.62 -4.18 23.62
N THR A 78 5.42 -3.13 22.83
CA THR A 78 6.33 -2.75 21.75
C THR A 78 7.39 -1.77 22.24
N GLN A 79 8.57 -1.86 21.64
CA GLN A 79 9.66 -0.91 21.81
C GLN A 79 9.82 -0.08 20.55
N SER A 80 10.29 1.17 20.70
CA SER A 80 10.58 2.01 19.53
C SER A 80 11.72 1.39 18.71
N TYR A 81 11.51 1.29 17.40
CA TYR A 81 12.48 0.73 16.47
C TYR A 81 12.34 1.40 15.11
N ILE A 82 13.43 1.91 14.54
CA ILE A 82 13.40 2.49 13.20
C ILE A 82 13.82 1.42 12.21
N ASN A 83 12.87 0.93 11.41
CA ASN A 83 13.21 0.02 10.32
C ASN A 83 13.96 0.78 9.21
N PRO A 84 15.24 0.48 8.94
CA PRO A 84 16.04 1.17 7.92
C PRO A 84 15.54 0.94 6.50
N GLU A 85 14.77 -0.13 6.26
CA GLU A 85 14.15 -0.41 4.95
C GLU A 85 12.92 0.46 4.69
N VAL A 86 12.42 1.18 5.71
CA VAL A 86 11.20 2.00 5.63
C VAL A 86 11.56 3.47 5.83
N THR A 87 11.78 4.17 4.72
CA THR A 87 12.16 5.59 4.73
C THR A 87 10.99 6.47 5.20
N MET A 88 9.78 6.23 4.70
CA MET A 88 8.55 6.87 5.16
C MET A 88 7.55 5.81 5.65
N PRO A 89 7.06 5.88 6.90
CA PRO A 89 6.09 4.93 7.40
C PRO A 89 4.71 5.18 6.77
N MET A 90 3.89 4.14 6.68
CA MET A 90 2.54 4.19 6.11
C MET A 90 1.67 5.29 6.75
N SER A 91 1.80 5.50 8.06
CA SER A 91 1.08 6.55 8.78
C SER A 91 1.44 7.96 8.31
N GLU A 92 2.72 8.18 8.00
CA GLU A 92 3.20 9.46 7.50
C GLU A 92 2.84 9.65 6.02
N MET A 93 2.97 8.59 5.19
CA MET A 93 2.47 8.61 3.81
C MET A 93 1.00 9.00 3.76
N ALA A 94 0.17 8.38 4.60
CA ALA A 94 -1.26 8.67 4.61
C ALA A 94 -1.54 10.11 5.08
N ARG A 95 -0.77 10.64 6.04
CA ARG A 95 -0.84 12.05 6.45
C ARG A 95 -0.55 12.99 5.28
N TYR A 96 0.54 12.77 4.54
CA TYR A 96 0.86 13.58 3.37
C TYR A 96 -0.20 13.45 2.29
N ALA A 97 -0.69 12.23 2.03
CA ALA A 97 -1.73 12.00 1.03
C ALA A 97 -3.03 12.76 1.36
N TRP A 98 -3.43 12.82 2.63
CA TRP A 98 -4.56 13.65 3.08
C TRP A 98 -4.31 15.15 2.88
N ALA A 99 -3.12 15.63 3.20
CA ALA A 99 -2.75 17.03 2.98
C ALA A 99 -2.80 17.41 1.49
N VAL A 100 -2.27 16.54 0.63
CA VAL A 100 -2.33 16.68 -0.83
C VAL A 100 -3.79 16.66 -1.32
N TYR A 101 -4.62 15.76 -0.81
CA TYR A 101 -6.04 15.69 -1.16
C TYR A 101 -6.79 16.97 -0.78
N GLY A 102 -6.46 17.57 0.37
CA GLY A 102 -7.03 18.84 0.83
C GLY A 102 -6.51 20.05 0.05
N SER A 103 -5.36 19.95 -0.61
CA SER A 103 -4.75 21.05 -1.36
C SER A 103 -5.58 21.46 -2.58
N ARG A 104 -5.53 22.75 -2.90
CA ARG A 104 -6.09 23.29 -4.14
C ARG A 104 -5.29 22.79 -5.32
N ARG A 105 -5.97 22.61 -6.46
CA ARG A 105 -5.35 22.20 -7.72
C ARG A 105 -4.37 23.27 -8.19
N LYS A 106 -3.11 22.89 -8.42
CA LYS A 106 -2.09 23.71 -9.07
C LYS A 106 -1.72 23.20 -10.46
N TYR A 107 -1.82 21.88 -10.68
CA TYR A 107 -1.46 21.24 -11.93
C TYR A 107 -2.63 21.23 -12.92
N ASN A 108 -2.47 21.88 -14.07
CA ASN A 108 -3.57 22.05 -15.03
C ASN A 108 -3.42 21.31 -16.36
N GLN A 109 -2.23 20.79 -16.66
CA GLN A 109 -1.86 20.42 -18.03
C GLN A 109 -2.28 18.99 -18.40
N ILE A 110 -2.20 18.03 -17.48
CA ILE A 110 -2.54 16.62 -17.76
C ILE A 110 -4.05 16.41 -17.63
N VAL A 111 -4.74 16.36 -18.77
CA VAL A 111 -6.18 16.14 -18.87
C VAL A 111 -6.51 15.19 -20.02
N THR A 112 -7.21 14.11 -19.71
CA THR A 112 -7.73 13.17 -20.72
C THR A 112 -9.25 13.18 -20.72
N ARG A 113 -9.87 13.07 -21.90
CA ARG A 113 -11.32 12.91 -22.05
C ARG A 113 -11.61 11.71 -22.94
N ALA A 114 -12.39 10.76 -22.45
CA ALA A 114 -12.78 9.56 -23.19
C ALA A 114 -14.11 9.02 -22.63
N HIS A 115 -14.98 8.46 -23.46
CA HIS A 115 -16.21 7.76 -23.01
C HIS A 115 -17.11 8.53 -22.03
N GLY A 116 -17.20 9.86 -22.15
CA GLY A 116 -17.96 10.71 -21.22
C GLY A 116 -17.28 10.93 -19.85
N MET A 117 -16.04 10.48 -19.70
CA MET A 117 -15.17 10.70 -18.56
C MET A 117 -14.17 11.82 -18.85
N LYS A 118 -13.83 12.59 -17.81
CA LYS A 118 -12.69 13.50 -17.80
C LYS A 118 -11.76 13.08 -16.66
N ALA A 119 -10.54 12.69 -16.98
CA ALA A 119 -9.49 12.47 -16.00
C ALA A 119 -8.55 13.68 -15.97
N THR A 120 -8.11 14.06 -14.78
CA THR A 120 -7.16 15.16 -14.58
C THR A 120 -6.16 14.79 -13.50
N VAL A 121 -4.87 15.05 -13.73
CA VAL A 121 -3.94 15.20 -12.61
C VAL A 121 -4.17 16.59 -12.02
N ASN A 122 -4.35 16.65 -10.71
CA ASN A 122 -4.58 17.87 -9.95
C ASN A 122 -3.28 18.41 -9.38
N ASN A 123 -2.45 17.55 -8.80
CA ASN A 123 -1.17 17.90 -8.21
C ASN A 123 -0.20 16.71 -8.27
N ILE A 124 1.09 17.01 -8.36
CA ILE A 124 2.17 16.04 -8.17
C ILE A 124 3.11 16.66 -7.14
N TYR A 125 3.39 15.93 -6.06
CA TYR A 125 4.33 16.35 -5.02
C TYR A 125 5.45 15.34 -4.82
N ALA A 126 6.64 15.83 -4.53
CA ALA A 126 7.81 15.02 -4.23
C ALA A 126 8.16 15.13 -2.73
N VAL A 127 8.06 14.02 -1.98
CA VAL A 127 8.32 13.99 -0.52
C VAL A 127 9.20 12.79 -0.18
N GLY A 128 10.36 13.03 0.45
CA GLY A 128 11.34 11.97 0.72
C GLY A 128 11.68 11.22 -0.56
N ASP A 129 11.48 9.90 -0.58
CA ASP A 129 11.72 9.03 -1.74
C ASP A 129 10.44 8.72 -2.55
N TYR A 130 9.37 9.50 -2.39
CA TYR A 130 8.07 9.21 -2.98
C TYR A 130 7.47 10.37 -3.79
N PHE A 131 6.68 10.01 -4.81
CA PHE A 131 5.78 10.90 -5.53
C PHE A 131 4.36 10.70 -5.05
N PHE A 132 3.65 11.80 -4.80
CA PHE A 132 2.23 11.84 -4.46
C PHE A 132 1.47 12.41 -5.65
N ILE A 133 0.70 11.56 -6.32
CA ILE A 133 -0.05 11.91 -7.53
C ILE A 133 -1.53 12.00 -7.17
N ASP A 134 -2.03 13.23 -7.15
CA ASP A 134 -3.44 13.54 -6.92
C ASP A 134 -4.15 13.66 -8.26
N TYR A 135 -5.17 12.83 -8.47
CA TYR A 135 -5.94 12.81 -9.70
C TYR A 135 -7.44 12.75 -9.45
N SER A 136 -8.20 13.33 -10.38
CA SER A 136 -9.66 13.37 -10.37
C SER A 136 -10.22 12.73 -11.62
N LEU A 137 -11.33 12.00 -11.47
CA LEU A 137 -12.18 11.50 -12.54
C LEU A 137 -13.56 12.13 -12.41
N ARG A 138 -14.06 12.69 -13.51
CA ARG A 138 -15.41 13.26 -13.61
C ARG A 138 -16.22 12.53 -14.66
N ASN A 139 -17.27 11.87 -14.22
CA ASN A 139 -18.23 11.13 -15.02
C ASN A 139 -19.40 12.04 -15.43
N ARG A 140 -19.51 12.30 -16.74
CA ARG A 140 -20.62 13.07 -17.33
C ARG A 140 -21.76 12.19 -17.80
N THR A 141 -21.61 10.88 -17.78
CA THR A 141 -22.65 9.93 -18.14
C THR A 141 -23.68 9.80 -17.01
N LYS A 142 -24.78 9.09 -17.27
CA LYS A 142 -25.79 8.74 -16.26
C LYS A 142 -25.49 7.40 -15.57
N ILE A 143 -24.56 6.62 -16.11
CA ILE A 143 -24.20 5.29 -15.65
C ILE A 143 -23.00 5.43 -14.69
N PRO A 144 -23.06 4.88 -13.46
CA PRO A 144 -21.91 4.85 -12.56
C PRO A 144 -20.69 4.21 -13.22
N TYR A 145 -19.50 4.58 -12.77
CA TYR A 145 -18.25 3.97 -13.19
C TYR A 145 -17.78 3.03 -12.10
N ASP A 146 -17.58 1.75 -12.43
CA ASP A 146 -17.15 0.69 -11.51
C ASP A 146 -15.70 0.28 -11.83
N ILE A 147 -14.75 0.91 -11.16
CA ILE A 147 -13.30 0.71 -11.36
C ILE A 147 -12.96 -0.74 -11.01
N GLU A 148 -12.63 -1.51 -12.02
CA GLU A 148 -12.11 -2.87 -11.82
C GLU A 148 -10.63 -2.79 -11.44
N GLU A 149 -9.85 -2.08 -12.25
CA GLU A 149 -8.40 -2.06 -12.13
C GLU A 149 -7.84 -0.65 -12.29
N ILE A 150 -6.74 -0.39 -11.57
CA ILE A 150 -5.88 0.78 -11.76
C ILE A 150 -4.47 0.25 -12.00
N ARG A 151 -3.96 0.43 -13.21
CA ARG A 151 -2.61 0.00 -13.59
C ARG A 151 -1.71 1.20 -13.76
N VAL A 152 -0.53 1.12 -13.15
CA VAL A 152 0.51 2.13 -13.32
C VAL A 152 1.64 1.50 -14.11
N LYS A 153 2.06 2.17 -15.17
CA LYS A 153 3.11 1.64 -16.04
C LYS A 153 3.95 2.74 -16.66
N LEU A 154 5.22 2.45 -16.82
CA LEU A 154 6.15 3.26 -17.60
C LEU A 154 6.20 2.68 -19.02
N THR A 155 5.88 3.50 -20.01
CA THR A 155 5.78 3.08 -21.43
C THR A 155 6.52 4.06 -22.32
N ASP A 156 6.94 3.61 -23.50
CA ASP A 156 7.50 4.51 -24.51
C ASP A 156 6.46 5.53 -25.02
N LYS A 157 6.88 6.78 -25.21
CA LYS A 157 6.05 7.90 -25.70
C LYS A 157 5.59 7.69 -27.14
N LYS A 158 6.44 7.06 -27.97
CA LYS A 158 6.16 6.71 -29.36
C LYS A 158 6.42 5.23 -29.60
N GLU A 159 5.39 4.49 -29.99
CA GLU A 159 5.53 3.12 -30.45
C GLU A 159 5.99 3.13 -31.91
N THR A 160 7.31 3.12 -32.14
CA THR A 160 7.87 3.11 -33.50
C THR A 160 7.80 1.73 -34.15
N LYS A 161 7.77 0.64 -33.37
CA LYS A 161 7.42 -0.74 -33.77
C LYS A 161 6.88 -1.54 -32.58
N ALA A 162 5.77 -2.25 -32.74
CA ALA A 162 5.12 -3.04 -31.69
C ALA A 162 6.03 -4.11 -31.03
N THR A 163 7.06 -4.56 -31.74
CA THR A 163 7.95 -5.66 -31.30
C THR A 163 9.05 -5.25 -30.31
N ASN A 164 9.23 -3.96 -30.00
CA ASN A 164 10.27 -3.49 -29.06
C ASN A 164 9.78 -2.40 -28.09
N SER A 165 8.46 -2.38 -27.81
CA SER A 165 7.91 -1.50 -26.77
C SER A 165 8.17 -2.13 -25.40
N GLN A 166 8.91 -1.44 -24.53
CA GLN A 166 9.17 -1.91 -23.17
C GLN A 166 8.19 -1.24 -22.22
N THR A 167 7.27 -2.03 -21.68
CA THR A 167 6.35 -1.63 -20.61
C THR A 167 6.87 -2.14 -19.27
N ILE A 168 7.06 -1.25 -18.32
CA ILE A 168 7.40 -1.60 -16.94
C ILE A 168 6.18 -1.32 -16.07
N GLU A 169 5.63 -2.36 -15.45
CA GLU A 169 4.52 -2.21 -14.51
C GLU A 169 5.05 -1.73 -13.15
N LEU A 170 4.38 -0.74 -12.59
CA LEU A 170 4.74 -0.12 -11.31
C LEU A 170 3.61 -0.39 -10.31
N SER A 171 3.98 -0.75 -9.08
CA SER A 171 3.03 -0.94 -8.00
C SER A 171 3.01 0.28 -7.08
N PRO A 172 1.85 0.89 -6.85
CA PRO A 172 1.73 1.91 -5.81
C PRO A 172 2.03 1.35 -4.43
N VAL A 173 2.75 2.12 -3.63
CA VAL A 173 3.01 1.77 -2.22
C VAL A 173 1.86 2.20 -1.31
N PHE A 174 1.06 3.19 -1.73
CA PHE A 174 -0.13 3.64 -1.01
C PHE A 174 -1.16 4.26 -1.94
N THR A 175 -2.44 4.13 -1.58
CA THR A 175 -3.57 4.82 -2.22
C THR A 175 -4.53 5.30 -1.14
N LEU A 176 -4.92 6.57 -1.18
CA LEU A 176 -5.73 7.20 -0.12
C LEU A 176 -7.14 6.64 -0.01
N ASN A 177 -7.81 6.41 -1.14
CA ASN A 177 -9.18 5.94 -1.19
C ASN A 177 -9.25 4.57 -1.87
N SER A 178 -9.85 3.58 -1.18
CA SER A 178 -10.10 2.23 -1.68
C SER A 178 -11.43 2.09 -2.43
N THR A 179 -12.28 3.13 -2.42
CA THR A 179 -13.57 3.13 -3.12
C THR A 179 -13.35 2.92 -4.61
N ARG A 180 -14.00 1.90 -5.16
CA ARG A 180 -13.89 1.56 -6.58
C ARG A 180 -15.09 1.99 -7.43
N LYS A 181 -16.15 2.53 -6.83
CA LYS A 181 -17.37 2.89 -7.55
C LYS A 181 -17.77 4.34 -7.34
N PHE A 182 -18.11 5.04 -8.40
CA PHE A 182 -18.55 6.44 -8.31
C PHE A 182 -19.52 6.84 -9.43
N LYS A 183 -20.40 7.81 -9.15
CA LYS A 183 -21.43 8.27 -10.10
C LYS A 183 -21.07 9.57 -10.82
N LYS A 184 -20.39 10.51 -10.14
CA LYS A 184 -20.10 11.84 -10.66
C LYS A 184 -18.62 12.15 -10.56
N ASP A 185 -18.14 12.48 -9.36
CA ASP A 185 -16.76 12.87 -9.15
C ASP A 185 -16.06 11.82 -8.30
N TYR A 186 -14.80 11.59 -8.61
CA TYR A 186 -13.89 10.72 -7.88
C TYR A 186 -12.53 11.42 -7.82
N ARG A 187 -11.89 11.40 -6.66
CA ARG A 187 -10.55 11.95 -6.46
C ARG A 187 -9.78 10.97 -5.60
N ASN A 188 -8.52 10.75 -5.93
CA ASN A 188 -7.65 9.89 -5.16
C ASN A 188 -6.22 10.42 -5.20
N VAL A 189 -5.44 10.06 -4.17
CA VAL A 189 -4.01 10.32 -4.11
C VAL A 189 -3.30 8.97 -4.09
N MET A 190 -2.41 8.78 -5.04
CA MET A 190 -1.59 7.59 -5.19
C MET A 190 -0.14 7.93 -4.86
N VAL A 191 0.56 7.01 -4.19
CA VAL A 191 1.97 7.18 -3.82
C VAL A 191 2.81 6.16 -4.57
N LEU A 192 3.81 6.64 -5.29
CA LEU A 192 4.78 5.83 -6.02
C LEU A 192 6.19 6.09 -5.47
N PRO A 193 7.08 5.09 -5.42
CA PRO A 193 8.50 5.35 -5.26
C PRO A 193 8.99 6.32 -6.33
N LYS A 194 9.88 7.24 -5.97
CA LYS A 194 10.53 8.11 -6.93
C LYS A 194 11.30 7.27 -7.93
N LEU A 195 11.12 7.60 -9.20
CA LEU A 195 11.86 7.02 -10.30
C LEU A 195 12.28 8.14 -11.25
N THR A 196 13.43 7.96 -11.85
CA THR A 196 13.88 8.77 -12.97
C THR A 196 13.68 7.96 -14.24
N PHE A 197 13.11 8.58 -15.26
CA PHE A 197 12.90 7.94 -16.55
C PHE A 197 13.20 8.94 -17.68
N PRO A 198 13.67 8.46 -18.84
CA PRO A 198 14.01 9.33 -19.97
C PRO A 198 12.76 9.98 -20.59
N ASP A 199 12.94 11.10 -21.28
CA ASP A 199 11.86 11.89 -21.92
C ASP A 199 11.08 11.11 -22.99
N GLU A 200 11.70 10.05 -23.52
CA GLU A 200 11.13 9.10 -24.46
C GLU A 200 10.14 8.13 -23.79
N LYS A 201 10.07 8.12 -22.46
CA LYS A 201 9.09 7.35 -21.68
C LYS A 201 8.10 8.27 -20.96
N VAL A 202 6.94 7.71 -20.69
CA VAL A 202 5.84 8.38 -19.97
C VAL A 202 5.26 7.44 -18.92
N LEU A 203 4.88 8.02 -17.78
CA LEU A 203 4.16 7.33 -16.73
C LEU A 203 2.67 7.35 -17.06
N ARG A 204 2.05 6.18 -17.19
CA ARG A 204 0.63 6.02 -17.47
C ARG A 204 -0.10 5.44 -16.27
N ILE A 205 -1.20 6.09 -15.91
CA ILE A 205 -2.18 5.58 -14.96
C ILE A 205 -3.42 5.22 -15.76
N GLU A 206 -3.66 3.93 -15.93
CA GLU A 206 -4.82 3.40 -16.64
C GLU A 206 -5.87 2.96 -15.63
N ILE A 207 -7.09 3.48 -15.79
CA ILE A 207 -8.22 3.14 -14.96
C ILE A 207 -9.25 2.48 -15.86
N SER A 208 -9.53 1.21 -15.60
CA SER A 208 -10.47 0.39 -16.37
C SER A 208 -11.75 0.14 -15.59
N GLU A 209 -12.86 0.13 -16.31
CA GLU A 209 -14.13 -0.35 -15.80
C GLU A 209 -14.31 -1.84 -16.10
N ASN A 210 -15.08 -2.52 -15.25
CA ASN A 210 -15.49 -3.91 -15.40
C ASN A 210 -15.66 -4.38 -16.86
N GLN A 211 -15.03 -5.51 -17.17
CA GLN A 211 -14.80 -6.15 -18.49
C GLN A 211 -15.94 -6.07 -19.53
N ILE A 212 -17.22 -6.02 -19.15
CA ILE A 212 -18.32 -5.92 -20.13
C ILE A 212 -18.35 -4.54 -20.81
N SER A 213 -17.95 -3.47 -20.12
CA SER A 213 -18.03 -2.12 -20.67
C SER A 213 -16.84 -1.74 -21.55
N GLY A 214 -15.64 -2.26 -21.27
CA GLY A 214 -14.39 -1.91 -21.97
C GLY A 214 -13.95 -0.44 -21.86
N ARG A 215 -14.57 0.38 -21.00
CA ARG A 215 -14.22 1.79 -20.84
C ARG A 215 -12.91 1.92 -20.08
N VAL A 216 -11.88 2.41 -20.75
CA VAL A 216 -10.58 2.73 -20.14
C VAL A 216 -10.36 4.24 -20.24
N ILE A 217 -9.84 4.83 -19.17
CA ILE A 217 -9.31 6.20 -19.20
C ILE A 217 -7.87 6.21 -18.72
N VAL A 218 -7.02 6.92 -19.46
CA VAL A 218 -5.58 6.94 -19.23
C VAL A 218 -5.13 8.34 -18.90
N LEU A 219 -4.45 8.52 -17.78
CA LEU A 219 -3.64 9.70 -17.51
C LEU A 219 -2.21 9.42 -17.98
N THR A 220 -1.65 10.31 -18.80
CA THR A 220 -0.26 10.22 -19.25
C THR A 220 0.50 11.38 -18.65
N ILE A 221 1.56 11.08 -17.92
CA ILE A 221 2.40 12.02 -17.18
C ILE A 221 3.80 11.92 -17.78
N GLU A 222 4.31 13.01 -18.34
CA GLU A 222 5.65 13.09 -18.89
C GLU A 222 6.67 13.33 -17.77
N TYR A 223 7.96 13.07 -18.03
CA TYR A 223 8.98 13.31 -17.03
C TYR A 223 9.08 14.80 -16.67
N GLU A 224 8.92 15.70 -17.66
CA GLU A 224 8.85 17.14 -17.45
C GLU A 224 7.74 17.54 -16.48
N ASP A 225 6.58 16.87 -16.52
CA ASP A 225 5.48 17.15 -15.58
C ASP A 225 5.88 16.83 -14.13
N ILE A 226 6.73 15.82 -13.93
CA ILE A 226 7.25 15.39 -12.63
C ILE A 226 8.40 16.30 -12.18
N LEU A 227 9.22 16.82 -13.10
CA LEU A 227 10.27 17.79 -12.76
C LEU A 227 9.68 19.11 -12.24
N HIS A 228 8.50 19.48 -12.71
CA HIS A 228 7.72 20.60 -12.19
C HIS A 228 6.86 20.23 -10.98
N ALA A 229 7.00 19.01 -10.43
CA ALA A 229 6.35 18.67 -9.19
C ALA A 229 6.86 19.58 -8.08
N ASP A 230 5.94 20.15 -7.32
CA ASP A 230 6.30 20.95 -6.16
C ASP A 230 7.06 20.05 -5.17
N GLY A 231 8.24 20.52 -4.75
CA GLY A 231 8.83 20.03 -3.51
C GLY A 231 7.82 20.27 -2.40
N PHE A 232 7.71 19.34 -1.44
CA PHE A 232 6.81 19.53 -0.32
C PHE A 232 7.32 20.67 0.55
N ASP A 233 6.92 21.90 0.26
CA ASP A 233 7.10 22.99 1.19
C ASP A 233 6.30 22.64 2.45
N ALA A 234 6.95 22.81 3.61
CA ALA A 234 6.36 22.54 4.93
C ALA A 234 4.99 23.21 5.13
N ASP A 235 4.66 24.22 4.31
CA ASP A 235 3.41 24.97 4.29
C ASP A 235 2.16 24.11 4.01
N ILE A 236 2.24 23.05 3.20
CA ILE A 236 1.07 22.19 2.94
C ILE A 236 0.67 21.39 4.19
N LEU A 237 1.63 21.05 5.06
CA LEU A 237 1.31 20.42 6.36
C LEU A 237 0.81 21.42 7.40
N LYS A 238 1.08 22.72 7.27
CA LYS A 238 0.61 23.74 8.23
C LYS A 238 -0.90 23.94 8.16
N ASP A 239 -1.46 23.89 6.96
CA ASP A 239 -2.90 24.05 6.72
C ASP A 239 -3.66 22.72 6.73
N ALA A 240 -2.95 21.59 6.65
CA ALA A 240 -3.56 20.28 6.82
C ALA A 240 -3.99 20.13 8.28
N ALA A 241 -5.29 20.25 8.54
CA ALA A 241 -5.85 19.88 9.83
C ALA A 241 -5.26 18.53 10.24
N TYR A 242 -4.65 18.48 11.43
CA TYR A 242 -4.14 17.24 12.00
C TYR A 242 -5.29 16.25 12.05
N TYR A 243 -5.40 15.39 11.04
CA TYR A 243 -6.33 14.28 11.05
C TYR A 243 -5.63 13.20 11.86
N PRO A 244 -5.99 12.99 13.14
CA PRO A 244 -5.60 11.75 13.78
C PRO A 244 -6.14 10.65 12.87
N TYR A 245 -5.28 9.73 12.47
CA TYR A 245 -5.75 8.46 11.97
C TYR A 245 -6.68 7.93 13.05
N TYR A 246 -7.99 7.96 12.78
CA TYR A 246 -8.94 7.27 13.61
C TYR A 246 -8.49 5.81 13.57
N TYR A 247 -8.00 5.36 14.72
CA TYR A 247 -8.06 3.97 15.17
C TYR A 247 -9.15 3.27 14.36
N ILE A 248 -8.78 2.25 13.60
CA ILE A 248 -9.75 1.26 13.14
C ILE A 248 -10.30 0.68 14.44
N SER A 249 -11.40 1.24 14.93
CA SER A 249 -12.12 0.66 16.04
C SER A 249 -12.69 -0.64 15.50
N TYR A 250 -12.06 -1.75 15.86
CA TYR A 250 -12.78 -3.00 15.86
C TYR A 250 -13.96 -2.79 16.80
N SER A 251 -15.16 -2.77 16.24
CA SER A 251 -16.36 -2.93 17.05
C SER A 251 -16.19 -4.28 17.72
N ASP A 252 -15.87 -4.29 19.01
CA ASP A 252 -15.96 -5.47 19.85
C ASP A 252 -17.37 -6.01 19.69
N LYS A 253 -17.50 -7.06 18.89
CA LYS A 253 -18.69 -7.89 18.96
C LYS A 253 -18.52 -8.73 20.22
N GLN A 254 -19.28 -8.35 21.25
CA GLN A 254 -19.62 -9.19 22.40
C GLN A 254 -20.05 -10.59 21.96
#